data_AF-A0A6V8DRF4-F1
#
_entry.id   AF-A0A6V8DRF4-F1
#
_cell.length_a   1.000
_cell.length_b   1.000
_cell.length_c   1.000
_cell.angle_alpha   90.00
_cell.angle_beta   90.00
_cell.angle_gamma   90.00
#
_symmetry.space_group_name_H-M   'P 1'
#
loop_
_entity.id
_entity.type
_entity.pdbx_description
1 polymer ?
#
loop_
_entity_poly.entity_id
_entity_poly.type
_entity_poly.pdbx_seq_one_letter_code
_entity_poly.pdbx_strand_id
1 'polypeptide(L)'
;MASIEWRKIPTVLKTDEILDKAFRKASKQSDTVEDPDKYHRVRKQMNKMVQSAASIIDTTLIAYVERWPSLNALSEFDQALVDAAVGSDNYRKSLGAIQWGAERVRSIAGETQRKILRLRDIDGFHQARRAAYGRFSSIIEQISPEIDWLGEARDI
;
A
#
# COMPACT_ATOMS: atom_id res chain seq x y z
N MET A 1 30.64 10.76 -2.84
CA MET A 1 29.92 9.73 -2.06
C MET A 1 28.68 10.39 -1.52
N ALA A 2 27.48 9.92 -1.89
CA ALA A 2 26.25 10.50 -1.36
C ALA A 2 26.19 10.15 0.14
N SER A 3 26.30 11.17 1.00
CA SER A 3 26.07 11.02 2.44
C SER A 3 24.60 10.69 2.63
N ILE A 4 24.31 9.53 3.23
CA ILE A 4 22.94 9.11 3.50
C ILE A 4 22.43 9.95 4.68
N GLU A 5 21.48 10.84 4.39
CA GLU A 5 20.77 11.59 5.42
C GLU A 5 19.72 10.70 6.08
N TRP A 6 20.12 9.92 7.09
CA TRP A 6 19.23 9.07 7.89
C TRP A 6 18.07 9.84 8.55
N ARG A 7 18.24 11.14 8.81
CA ARG A 7 17.29 11.98 9.59
C ARG A 7 16.05 12.49 8.83
N LYS A 8 15.88 12.19 7.53
CA LYS A 8 14.70 12.66 6.75
C LYS A 8 13.75 11.51 6.38
N ILE A 9 13.57 10.52 7.24
CA ILE A 9 12.54 9.50 7.06
C ILE A 9 11.22 10.04 7.64
N PRO A 10 10.15 10.17 6.84
CA PRO A 10 8.87 10.67 7.34
C PRO A 10 8.26 9.70 8.35
N THR A 11 7.31 10.19 9.15
CA THR A 11 6.53 9.32 10.04
C THR A 11 5.77 8.27 9.27
N VAL A 12 6.03 7.01 9.63
CA VAL A 12 5.31 5.85 9.14
C VAL A 12 3.93 5.87 9.81
N LEU A 13 2.89 5.80 8.99
CA LEU A 13 1.52 5.72 9.47
C LEU A 13 1.28 4.33 10.03
N LYS A 14 0.42 4.22 11.04
CA LYS A 14 -0.09 2.92 11.48
C LYS A 14 -0.93 2.27 10.40
N THR A 15 -1.01 0.95 10.45
CA THR A 15 -1.83 0.09 9.58
C THR A 15 -3.25 0.64 9.39
N ASP A 16 -3.95 0.97 10.49
CA ASP A 16 -5.31 1.53 10.45
C ASP A 16 -5.36 2.89 9.74
N GLU A 17 -4.37 3.75 9.97
CA GLU A 17 -4.30 5.09 9.37
C GLU A 17 -4.06 5.01 7.86
N ILE A 18 -3.26 4.04 7.39
CA ILE A 18 -3.05 3.78 5.96
C ILE A 18 -4.37 3.38 5.31
N LEU A 19 -5.09 2.43 5.91
CA LEU A 19 -6.38 1.93 5.40
C LEU A 19 -7.43 3.05 5.40
N ASP A 20 -7.55 3.79 6.50
CA ASP A 20 -8.46 4.92 6.64
C ASP A 20 -8.20 5.99 5.58
N LYS A 21 -6.93 6.39 5.42
CA LYS A 21 -6.52 7.37 4.41
C LYS A 21 -6.89 6.89 3.01
N ALA A 22 -6.63 5.62 2.69
CA ALA A 22 -6.91 5.04 1.39
C ALA A 22 -8.42 4.99 1.11
N PHE A 23 -9.22 4.45 2.02
CA PHE A 23 -10.65 4.27 1.82
C PHE A 23 -11.41 5.60 1.83
N ARG A 24 -11.06 6.55 2.72
CA ARG A 24 -11.69 7.88 2.73
C ARG A 24 -11.42 8.63 1.43
N LYS A 25 -10.18 8.63 0.94
CA LYS A 25 -9.84 9.30 -0.33
C LYS A 25 -10.48 8.59 -1.52
N ALA A 26 -10.45 7.26 -1.56
CA ALA A 26 -11.05 6.48 -2.62
C ALA A 26 -12.56 6.66 -2.71
N SER A 27 -13.25 6.81 -1.56
CA SER A 27 -14.69 7.11 -1.54
C SER A 27 -15.00 8.44 -2.22
N LYS A 28 -14.20 9.49 -2.01
CA LYS A 28 -14.41 10.77 -2.69
C LYS A 28 -14.19 10.70 -4.20
N GLN A 29 -13.45 9.70 -4.69
CA GLN A 29 -13.23 9.51 -6.13
C GLN A 29 -14.45 8.91 -6.85
N SER A 30 -15.45 8.38 -6.15
CA SER A 30 -16.70 7.98 -6.81
C SER A 30 -17.50 9.18 -7.29
N ASP A 31 -17.41 10.31 -6.60
CA ASP A 31 -18.22 11.49 -6.87
C ASP A 31 -17.77 12.21 -8.13
N THR A 32 -16.54 11.97 -8.58
CA THR A 32 -15.98 12.51 -9.82
C THR A 32 -16.37 11.69 -11.06
N VAL A 33 -17.12 10.61 -10.89
CA VAL A 33 -17.49 9.72 -12.00
C VAL A 33 -18.86 10.13 -12.54
N GLU A 34 -18.84 10.61 -13.77
CA GLU A 34 -20.04 10.98 -14.52
C GLU A 34 -20.35 9.95 -15.61
N ASP A 35 -21.61 9.54 -15.68
CA ASP A 35 -22.17 8.73 -16.76
C ASP A 35 -23.69 8.89 -16.76
N PRO A 36 -24.37 9.07 -17.91
CA PRO A 36 -25.83 9.18 -17.95
C PRO A 36 -26.53 7.91 -17.43
N ASP A 37 -26.02 6.74 -17.79
CA ASP A 37 -26.63 5.47 -17.44
C ASP A 37 -26.25 5.04 -16.02
N LYS A 38 -27.25 4.69 -15.20
CA LYS A 38 -27.03 4.32 -13.80
C LYS A 38 -26.13 3.09 -13.67
N TYR A 39 -26.34 2.09 -14.52
CA TYR A 39 -25.59 0.85 -14.46
C TYR A 39 -24.10 1.08 -14.78
N HIS A 40 -23.81 1.80 -15.86
CA HIS A 40 -22.44 2.17 -16.24
C HIS A 40 -21.79 3.11 -15.23
N ARG A 41 -22.54 4.07 -14.68
CA ARG A 41 -22.07 4.97 -13.62
C ARG A 41 -21.60 4.20 -12.40
N VAL A 42 -22.46 3.33 -11.84
CA VAL A 42 -22.12 2.57 -10.62
C VAL A 42 -20.96 1.61 -10.88
N ARG A 43 -20.90 0.96 -12.04
CA ARG A 43 -19.77 0.11 -12.42
C ARG A 43 -18.44 0.89 -12.44
N LYS A 44 -18.43 2.08 -13.06
CA LYS A 44 -17.26 2.97 -13.11
C LYS A 44 -16.88 3.46 -11.72
N GLN A 45 -17.85 3.86 -10.90
CA GLN A 45 -17.64 4.29 -9.50
C GLN A 45 -16.98 3.20 -8.67
N MET A 46 -17.55 1.98 -8.66
CA MET A 46 -17.01 0.88 -7.86
C MET A 46 -15.60 0.50 -8.31
N ASN A 47 -15.35 0.47 -9.62
CA ASN A 47 -14.00 0.21 -10.13
C ASN A 47 -13.02 1.31 -9.74
N LYS A 48 -13.40 2.59 -9.89
CA LYS A 48 -12.57 3.74 -9.51
C LYS A 48 -12.21 3.71 -8.03
N MET A 49 -13.17 3.42 -7.15
CA MET A 49 -12.93 3.27 -5.72
C MET A 49 -11.91 2.16 -5.39
N VAL A 50 -11.97 1.00 -6.07
CA VAL A 50 -11.00 -0.08 -5.87
C VAL A 50 -9.60 0.33 -6.33
N GLN A 51 -9.49 0.89 -7.54
CA GLN A 51 -8.21 1.30 -8.10
C GLN A 51 -7.57 2.44 -7.30
N SER A 52 -8.35 3.44 -6.90
CA SER A 52 -7.85 4.56 -6.10
C SER A 52 -7.39 4.12 -4.71
N ALA A 53 -8.13 3.22 -4.03
CA ALA A 53 -7.69 2.69 -2.74
C ALA A 53 -6.35 1.94 -2.88
N ALA A 54 -6.27 1.03 -3.86
CA ALA A 54 -5.06 0.26 -4.11
C ALA A 54 -3.87 1.15 -4.46
N SER A 55 -4.05 2.16 -5.32
CA SER A 55 -3.00 3.11 -5.69
C SER A 55 -2.50 3.91 -4.49
N ILE A 56 -3.37 4.36 -3.59
CA ILE A 56 -2.96 5.12 -2.40
C ILE A 56 -2.16 4.24 -1.44
N ILE A 57 -2.60 3.01 -1.20
CA ILE A 57 -1.89 2.03 -0.37
C ILE A 57 -0.51 1.76 -0.98
N ASP A 58 -0.49 1.37 -2.26
CA ASP A 58 0.72 1.07 -3.01
C ASP A 58 1.72 2.22 -2.98
N THR A 59 1.31 3.43 -3.33
CA THR A 59 2.18 4.61 -3.30
C THR A 59 2.68 4.93 -1.88
N THR A 60 1.85 4.70 -0.85
CA THR A 60 2.27 4.94 0.55
C THR A 60 3.33 3.94 0.98
N LEU A 61 3.12 2.65 0.71
CA LEU A 61 4.06 1.58 1.09
C LEU A 61 5.37 1.64 0.29
N ILE A 62 5.29 1.86 -1.02
CA ILE A 62 6.49 2.01 -1.87
C ILE A 62 7.29 3.24 -1.46
N ALA A 63 6.65 4.36 -1.13
CA ALA A 63 7.35 5.54 -0.61
C ALA A 63 8.10 5.26 0.71
N TYR A 64 7.62 4.33 1.53
CA TYR A 64 8.38 3.87 2.70
C TYR A 64 9.60 3.09 2.26
N VAL A 65 9.44 2.08 1.40
CA VAL A 65 10.55 1.23 0.95
C VAL A 65 11.64 2.03 0.23
N GLU A 66 11.27 2.94 -0.67
CA GLU A 66 12.22 3.77 -1.43
C GLU A 66 13.02 4.74 -0.56
N ARG A 67 12.51 5.08 0.63
CA ARG A 67 13.21 6.00 1.54
C ARG A 67 14.36 5.34 2.26
N TRP A 68 14.31 4.01 2.40
CA TRP A 68 15.34 3.22 3.03
C TRP A 68 16.34 2.76 1.96
N PRO A 69 17.65 3.07 2.10
CA PRO A 69 18.63 2.73 1.08
C PRO A 69 18.83 1.22 0.98
N SER A 70 18.90 0.68 -0.24
CA SER A 70 19.24 -0.72 -0.42
C SER A 70 20.60 -1.04 0.20
N LEU A 71 20.65 -2.03 1.11
CA LEU A 71 21.90 -2.45 1.77
C LEU A 71 23.01 -2.77 0.77
N ASN A 72 22.67 -3.35 -0.39
CA ASN A 72 23.64 -3.71 -1.41
C ASN A 72 24.26 -2.48 -2.12
N ALA A 73 23.64 -1.30 -2.00
CA ALA A 73 24.14 -0.05 -2.53
C ALA A 73 24.96 0.75 -1.52
N LEU A 74 25.04 0.28 -0.27
CA LEU A 74 25.77 0.92 0.83
C LEU A 74 27.24 0.51 0.86
N SER A 75 28.10 1.37 1.40
CA SER A 75 29.49 1.01 1.71
C SER A 75 29.54 -0.07 2.80
N GLU A 76 30.63 -0.83 2.90
CA GLU A 76 30.81 -1.85 3.96
C GLU A 76 30.65 -1.25 5.37
N PHE A 77 31.13 -0.03 5.58
CA PHE A 77 30.97 0.70 6.84
C PHE A 77 29.50 1.00 7.15
N ASP A 78 28.75 1.54 6.17
CA ASP A 78 27.33 1.85 6.35
C ASP A 78 26.48 0.59 6.54
N GLN A 79 26.82 -0.51 5.85
CA GLN A 79 26.16 -1.81 6.06
C GLN A 79 26.39 -2.32 7.48
N ALA A 80 27.63 -2.27 7.97
CA ALA A 80 27.95 -2.66 9.34
C ALA A 80 27.24 -1.77 10.38
N LEU A 81 27.08 -0.47 10.10
CA LEU A 81 26.33 0.43 10.96
C LEU A 81 24.84 0.07 11.02
N VAL A 82 24.21 -0.21 9.88
CA VAL A 82 22.80 -0.65 9.83
C VAL A 82 22.62 -1.99 10.54
N ASP A 83 23.54 -2.93 10.33
CA ASP A 83 23.50 -4.23 10.98
C ASP A 83 23.61 -4.12 12.50
N ALA A 84 24.52 -3.27 13.00
CA ALA A 84 24.68 -3.00 14.42
C ALA A 84 23.48 -2.26 15.04
N ALA A 85 22.82 -1.37 14.29
CA ALA A 85 21.71 -0.56 14.80
C ALA A 85 20.37 -1.31 14.82
N VAL A 86 20.01 -1.98 13.72
CA VAL A 86 18.66 -2.54 13.52
C VAL A 86 18.66 -3.99 13.02
N GLY A 87 19.83 -4.56 12.72
CA GLY A 87 19.99 -5.90 12.16
C GLY A 87 19.66 -5.95 10.66
N SER A 88 20.62 -6.37 9.85
CA SER A 88 20.48 -6.37 8.38
C SER A 88 19.44 -7.36 7.86
N ASP A 89 19.19 -8.46 8.56
CA ASP A 89 18.17 -9.44 8.18
C ASP A 89 16.76 -8.93 8.43
N ASN A 90 16.50 -8.32 9.59
CA ASN A 90 15.21 -7.70 9.89
C ASN A 90 14.93 -6.55 8.92
N TYR A 91 15.96 -5.76 8.59
CA TYR A 91 15.89 -4.71 7.59
C TYR A 91 15.39 -5.22 6.23
N ARG A 92 16.05 -6.25 5.68
CA ARG A 92 15.66 -6.81 4.36
C ARG A 92 14.27 -7.43 4.42
N LYS A 93 13.98 -8.17 5.49
CA LYS A 93 12.69 -8.84 5.68
C LYS A 93 11.55 -7.83 5.72
N SER A 94 11.65 -6.79 6.53
CA SER A 94 10.60 -5.79 6.70
C SER A 94 10.34 -5.01 5.41
N LEU A 95 11.40 -4.54 4.73
CA LEU A 95 11.25 -3.84 3.45
C LEU A 95 10.65 -4.75 2.37
N GLY A 96 11.11 -6.01 2.30
CA GLY A 96 10.58 -7.00 1.37
C GLY A 96 9.11 -7.33 1.62
N ALA A 97 8.70 -7.49 2.88
CA ALA A 97 7.31 -7.75 3.25
C ALA A 97 6.38 -6.58 2.88
N ILE A 98 6.83 -5.35 3.09
CA ILE A 98 6.06 -4.15 2.76
C ILE A 98 5.92 -3.98 1.24
N GLN A 99 7.02 -4.18 0.50
CA GLN A 99 6.98 -4.20 -0.97
C GLN A 99 6.02 -5.28 -1.48
N TRP A 100 6.10 -6.48 -0.93
CA TRP A 100 5.18 -7.58 -1.26
C TRP A 100 3.72 -7.21 -0.98
N GLY A 101 3.43 -6.54 0.14
CA GLY A 101 2.09 -6.08 0.46
C GLY A 101 1.53 -5.09 -0.57
N ALA A 102 2.36 -4.14 -1.02
CA ALA A 102 2.00 -3.19 -2.07
C ALA A 102 1.67 -3.91 -3.40
N GLU A 103 2.56 -4.81 -3.84
CA GLU A 103 2.36 -5.61 -5.05
C GLU A 103 1.10 -6.47 -4.97
N ARG A 104 0.83 -7.07 -3.80
CA ARG A 104 -0.34 -7.92 -3.60
C ARG A 104 -1.64 -7.13 -3.68
N VAL A 105 -1.70 -5.95 -3.06
CA VAL A 105 -2.84 -5.03 -3.16
C VAL A 105 -3.09 -4.61 -4.60
N ARG A 106 -2.03 -4.27 -5.35
CA ARG A 106 -2.12 -3.90 -6.77
C ARG A 106 -2.68 -5.05 -7.62
N SER A 107 -2.21 -6.28 -7.37
CA SER A 107 -2.69 -7.50 -8.04
C SER A 107 -4.17 -7.75 -7.78
N ILE A 108 -4.61 -7.67 -6.52
CA ILE A 108 -6.01 -7.83 -6.11
C ILE A 108 -6.91 -6.78 -6.76
N ALA A 109 -6.44 -5.54 -6.89
CA ALA A 109 -7.19 -4.48 -7.57
C ALA A 109 -7.41 -4.81 -9.05
N GLY A 110 -6.38 -5.29 -9.75
CA GLY A 110 -6.48 -5.72 -11.15
C GLY A 110 -7.41 -6.93 -11.34
N GLU A 111 -7.33 -7.92 -10.45
CA GLU A 111 -8.27 -9.06 -10.43
C GLU A 111 -9.72 -8.58 -10.26
N THR A 112 -9.94 -7.67 -9.31
CA THR A 112 -11.27 -7.14 -8.99
C THR A 112 -11.83 -6.31 -10.14
N GLN A 113 -11.01 -5.49 -10.80
CA GLN A 113 -11.42 -4.76 -11.99
C GLN A 113 -11.90 -5.72 -13.08
N ARG A 114 -11.11 -6.75 -13.41
CA ARG A 114 -11.52 -7.77 -14.40
C ARG A 114 -12.83 -8.45 -14.01
N LYS A 115 -13.03 -8.74 -12.71
CA LYS A 115 -14.28 -9.30 -12.19
C LYS A 115 -15.46 -8.34 -12.37
N ILE A 116 -15.34 -7.08 -11.94
CA ILE A 116 -16.38 -6.04 -12.10
C ILE A 116 -16.75 -5.88 -13.58
N LEU A 117 -15.77 -5.96 -14.48
CA LEU A 117 -16.04 -5.81 -15.90
C LEU A 117 -16.89 -6.94 -16.51
N ARG A 118 -16.92 -8.12 -15.87
CA ARG A 118 -17.68 -9.31 -16.34
C ARG A 118 -19.07 -9.42 -15.71
N LEU A 119 -19.31 -8.75 -14.58
CA LEU A 119 -20.60 -8.75 -13.89
C LEU A 119 -21.65 -7.95 -14.69
N ARG A 120 -22.91 -8.31 -14.50
CA ARG A 120 -24.07 -7.74 -15.23
C ARG A 120 -25.13 -7.12 -14.32
N ASP A 121 -24.84 -7.01 -13.03
CA ASP A 121 -25.75 -6.52 -12.01
C ASP A 121 -25.04 -5.53 -11.06
N ILE A 122 -25.81 -4.57 -10.54
CA ILE A 122 -25.29 -3.50 -9.69
C ILE A 122 -24.80 -4.03 -8.34
N ASP A 123 -25.53 -4.97 -7.74
CA ASP A 123 -25.20 -5.53 -6.43
C ASP A 123 -23.85 -6.26 -6.47
N GLY A 124 -23.58 -6.96 -7.57
CA GLY A 124 -22.31 -7.62 -7.85
C GLY A 124 -21.13 -6.66 -7.84
N PHE A 125 -21.29 -5.43 -8.36
CA PHE A 125 -20.22 -4.42 -8.30
C PHE A 125 -19.91 -4.03 -6.85
N HIS A 126 -20.94 -3.79 -6.03
CA HIS A 126 -20.77 -3.47 -4.61
C HIS A 126 -20.17 -4.62 -3.82
N GLN A 127 -20.57 -5.87 -4.09
CA GLN A 127 -19.99 -7.06 -3.48
C GLN A 127 -18.51 -7.23 -3.86
N ALA A 128 -18.18 -7.05 -5.14
CA ALA A 128 -16.79 -7.13 -5.61
C ALA A 128 -15.89 -6.07 -4.95
N ARG A 129 -16.35 -4.82 -4.83
CA ARG A 129 -15.62 -3.76 -4.11
C ARG A 129 -15.42 -4.12 -2.64
N ARG A 130 -16.48 -4.55 -1.93
CA ARG A 130 -16.39 -4.93 -0.50
C ARG A 130 -15.41 -6.07 -0.28
N ALA A 131 -15.45 -7.09 -1.12
CA ALA A 131 -14.52 -8.21 -1.06
C ALA A 131 -13.06 -7.74 -1.29
N ALA A 132 -12.83 -6.84 -2.24
CA ALA A 132 -11.50 -6.27 -2.46
C ALA A 132 -11.00 -5.47 -1.25
N TYR A 133 -11.85 -4.63 -0.64
CA TYR A 133 -11.46 -3.85 0.53
C TYR A 133 -11.12 -4.75 1.73
N GLY A 134 -11.92 -5.80 1.99
CA GLY A 134 -11.58 -6.78 3.02
C GLY A 134 -10.25 -7.50 2.75
N ARG A 135 -9.98 -7.85 1.49
CA ARG A 135 -8.68 -8.42 1.10
C ARG A 135 -7.53 -7.43 1.28
N PHE A 136 -7.73 -6.14 0.99
CA PHE A 136 -6.71 -5.12 1.25
C PHE A 136 -6.42 -5.01 2.74
N SER A 137 -7.45 -4.90 3.58
CA SER A 137 -7.28 -4.87 5.04
C SER A 137 -6.50 -6.08 5.55
N SER A 138 -6.88 -7.29 5.13
CA SER A 138 -6.17 -8.52 5.55
C SER A 138 -4.70 -8.55 5.13
N ILE A 139 -4.34 -8.03 3.95
CA ILE A 139 -2.93 -7.94 3.52
C ILE A 139 -2.17 -6.91 4.36
N ILE A 140 -2.78 -5.76 4.65
CA ILE A 140 -2.14 -4.69 5.41
C ILE A 140 -1.98 -5.08 6.89
N GLU A 141 -2.97 -5.76 7.47
CA GLU A 141 -2.86 -6.38 8.79
C GLU A 141 -1.74 -7.42 8.86
N GLN A 142 -1.58 -8.23 7.81
CA GLN A 142 -0.52 -9.25 7.77
C GLN A 142 0.89 -8.66 7.82
N ILE A 143 1.10 -7.47 7.25
CA ILE A 143 2.40 -6.77 7.25
C ILE A 143 2.51 -5.70 8.34
N SER A 144 1.51 -5.60 9.23
CA SER A 144 1.51 -4.61 10.31
C SER A 144 2.76 -4.68 11.20
N PRO A 145 3.23 -5.86 11.62
CA PRO A 145 4.44 -5.94 12.45
C PRO A 145 5.67 -5.32 11.78
N GLU A 146 5.79 -5.46 10.46
CA GLU A 146 6.88 -4.91 9.67
C GLU A 146 6.75 -3.39 9.47
N ILE A 147 5.53 -2.87 9.36
CA ILE A 147 5.24 -1.43 9.33
C ILE A 147 5.60 -0.78 10.67
N ASP A 148 5.20 -1.42 11.78
CA ASP A 148 5.52 -0.96 13.13
C ASP A 148 7.03 -0.99 13.37
N TRP A 149 7.69 -2.08 12.95
CA TRP A 149 9.15 -2.20 13.01
C TRP A 149 9.87 -1.08 12.23
N LEU A 150 9.40 -0.69 11.04
CA LEU A 150 9.97 0.45 10.31
C LEU A 150 9.85 1.76 11.08
N GLY A 151 8.74 1.94 11.81
CA GLY A 151 8.54 3.11 12.66
C GLY A 151 9.54 3.14 13.82
N GLU A 152 9.73 2.01 14.50
CA GLU A 152 10.67 1.87 15.62
C GLU A 152 12.12 2.01 15.15
N ALA A 153 12.50 1.34 14.06
CA ALA A 153 13.84 1.38 13.50
C ALA A 153 14.28 2.79 13.06
N ARG A 154 13.33 3.67 12.76
CA ARG A 154 13.59 5.09 12.46
C ARG A 154 14.02 5.89 13.70
N ASP A 155 13.53 5.51 14.87
CA ASP A 155 13.66 6.28 16.11
C ASP A 155 14.88 5.86 16.95
N ILE A 156 15.68 4.91 16.44
CA ILE A 156 17.00 4.48 16.96
C ILE A 156 18.10 5.37 16.36
#